data_AF-A0A5T2MCQ0-F1
#
_entry.id   AF-A0A5T2MCQ0-F1
#
_cell.length_a   1.000
_cell.length_b   1.000
_cell.length_c   1.000
_cell.angle_alpha   90.00
_cell.angle_beta   90.00
_cell.angle_gamma   90.00
#
_symmetry.space_group_name_H-M   'P 1'
#
loop_
_entity.id
_entity.type
_entity.pdbx_description
1 polymer ?
#
loop_
_entity_poly.entity_id
_entity_poly.type
_entity_poly.pdbx_seq_one_letter_code
_entity_poly.pdbx_strand_id
1 'polypeptide(L)'
;MKTPLHALIFLFAASIPQTFAGGILVFDATARLENVRQWAKEAKQWMETAQHYKDQIQAYKSQLATATGVRDIADFVEQAKSLKSDLEKLRKPGQALNDLLLSGGSSGQFDALYEKYKIFDTCNTAQSGSYANVCKQQVINKAIQFEQTDETQKQVSQILGEINSLSNRVAQSKDSKESQDLANSIQLKSVMLNTLTTQWEMSVKAAEKREKVLEAERVKLWNQQQLTAPTVDLNS
;
A
#
# COMPACT_ATOMS: atom_id res chain seq x y z
N MET A 1 14.94 -27.23 33.89
CA MET A 1 14.39 -25.86 33.94
C MET A 1 15.40 -24.89 33.35
N LYS A 2 14.92 -24.04 32.43
CA LYS A 2 15.52 -22.79 31.90
C LYS A 2 16.62 -22.90 30.82
N THR A 3 16.17 -22.79 29.57
CA THR A 3 16.90 -22.30 28.40
C THR A 3 16.83 -20.75 28.34
N PRO A 4 17.88 -20.03 27.92
CA PRO A 4 17.80 -18.61 27.60
C PRO A 4 17.49 -18.41 26.10
N LEU A 5 16.32 -17.84 25.80
CA LEU A 5 15.93 -17.45 24.45
C LEU A 5 16.58 -16.11 24.11
N HIS A 6 17.46 -16.11 23.13
CA HIS A 6 18.09 -14.92 22.57
C HIS A 6 17.04 -14.12 21.78
N ALA A 7 16.82 -12.86 22.16
CA ALA A 7 16.02 -11.92 21.39
C ALA A 7 16.85 -11.40 20.20
N LEU A 8 16.68 -12.04 19.04
CA LEU A 8 17.17 -11.52 17.76
C LEU A 8 16.22 -10.42 17.28
N ILE A 9 16.65 -9.17 17.43
CA ILE A 9 16.02 -8.00 16.80
C ILE A 9 16.35 -8.07 15.30
N PHE A 10 15.42 -8.58 14.51
CA PHE A 10 15.48 -8.49 13.05
C PHE A 10 15.16 -7.05 12.61
N LEU A 11 16.21 -6.25 12.42
CA LEU A 11 16.17 -5.03 11.63
C LEU A 11 15.98 -5.41 10.15
N PHE A 12 14.73 -5.65 9.73
CA PHE A 12 14.39 -5.65 8.31
C PHE A 12 14.48 -4.21 7.80
N ALA A 13 15.64 -3.84 7.26
CA ALA A 13 15.74 -2.71 6.35
C ALA A 13 14.90 -3.05 5.12
N ALA A 14 13.62 -2.65 5.16
CA ALA A 14 12.69 -2.76 4.05
C ALA A 14 13.11 -1.76 2.96
N SER A 15 14.13 -2.11 2.18
CA SER A 15 14.31 -1.52 0.86
C SER A 15 13.32 -2.21 -0.08
N ILE A 16 12.15 -1.61 -0.27
CA ILE A 16 11.37 -1.87 -1.49
C ILE A 16 12.36 -1.69 -2.65
N PRO A 17 12.48 -2.63 -3.59
CA PRO A 17 13.36 -2.46 -4.75
C PRO A 17 13.03 -1.12 -5.41
N GLN A 18 13.93 -0.15 -5.19
CA GLN A 18 13.83 1.17 -5.76
C GLN A 18 14.32 1.05 -7.18
N THR A 19 13.42 0.72 -8.11
CA THR A 19 13.46 1.15 -9.51
C THR A 19 12.37 0.43 -10.28
N PHE A 20 11.24 1.09 -10.52
CA PHE A 20 10.50 0.86 -11.75
C PHE A 20 11.25 1.57 -12.87
N ALA A 21 12.32 0.92 -13.35
CA ALA A 21 13.07 1.35 -14.52
C ALA A 21 12.43 0.86 -15.82
N GLY A 22 11.12 0.60 -15.81
CA GLY A 22 10.32 0.47 -17.02
C GLY A 22 9.76 1.84 -17.34
N GLY A 23 10.35 2.53 -18.32
CA GLY A 23 9.88 3.85 -18.74
C GLY A 23 8.36 3.87 -19.01
N ILE A 24 7.75 5.04 -18.84
CA ILE A 24 6.33 5.26 -19.14
C ILE A 24 6.04 4.70 -20.53
N LEU A 25 5.15 3.71 -20.57
CA LEU A 25 4.79 3.03 -21.81
C LEU A 25 4.04 4.02 -22.72
N VAL A 26 4.67 4.43 -23.81
CA VAL A 26 4.05 5.25 -24.87
C VAL A 26 3.65 4.33 -26.01
N PHE A 27 2.35 4.17 -26.24
CA PHE A 27 1.82 3.40 -27.35
C PHE A 27 1.17 4.31 -28.40
N ASP A 28 1.54 4.06 -29.65
CA ASP A 28 1.03 4.73 -30.84
C ASP A 28 0.19 3.71 -31.60
N ALA A 29 -1.09 3.76 -31.28
CA ALA A 29 -2.13 2.90 -31.82
C ALA A 29 -2.25 2.97 -33.35
N THR A 30 -2.08 4.17 -33.91
CA THR A 30 -2.54 4.51 -35.26
C THR A 30 -1.48 4.21 -36.31
N ALA A 31 -0.20 4.38 -35.98
CA ALA A 31 0.91 4.02 -36.88
C ALA A 31 1.13 2.49 -37.03
N ARG A 32 0.59 1.67 -36.11
CA ARG A 32 0.99 0.25 -35.96
C ARG A 32 0.02 -0.79 -36.46
N LEU A 33 -1.15 -0.36 -36.93
CA LEU A 33 -2.20 -1.24 -37.40
C LEU A 33 -1.95 -1.87 -38.77
N GLU A 34 -1.01 -1.31 -39.54
CA GLU A 34 -0.56 -1.89 -40.81
C GLU A 34 0.19 -3.22 -40.62
N ASN A 35 0.65 -3.52 -39.39
CA ASN A 35 1.48 -4.69 -39.12
C ASN A 35 1.01 -5.45 -37.87
N VAL A 36 -0.07 -6.22 -38.01
CA VAL A 36 -0.71 -7.03 -36.94
C VAL A 36 0.31 -7.87 -36.14
N ARG A 37 1.37 -8.36 -36.77
CA ARG A 37 2.47 -9.10 -36.09
C ARG A 37 3.25 -8.22 -35.10
N GLN A 38 3.53 -6.98 -35.47
CA GLN A 38 4.21 -6.02 -34.60
C GLN A 38 3.30 -5.60 -33.44
N TRP A 39 2.03 -5.36 -33.73
CA TRP A 39 1.02 -5.05 -32.73
C TRP A 39 0.88 -6.18 -31.68
N ALA A 40 0.86 -7.45 -32.10
CA ALA A 40 0.80 -8.59 -31.17
C ALA A 40 2.04 -8.69 -30.25
N LYS A 41 3.22 -8.36 -30.77
CA LYS A 41 4.47 -8.36 -29.98
C LYS A 41 4.45 -7.27 -28.90
N GLU A 42 4.02 -6.07 -29.27
CA GLU A 42 3.94 -4.93 -28.34
C GLU A 42 2.85 -5.13 -27.29
N ALA A 43 1.68 -5.65 -27.69
CA ALA A 43 0.62 -6.03 -26.76
C ALA A 43 1.11 -7.06 -25.72
N LYS A 44 1.93 -8.03 -26.14
CA LYS A 44 2.55 -8.99 -25.23
C LYS A 44 3.48 -8.32 -24.22
N GLN A 45 4.39 -7.45 -24.67
CA GLN A 45 5.29 -6.71 -23.78
C GLN A 45 4.53 -5.84 -22.77
N TRP A 46 3.41 -5.27 -23.23
CA TRP A 46 2.48 -4.53 -22.41
C TRP A 46 1.89 -5.38 -21.29
N MET A 47 1.32 -6.53 -21.64
CA MET A 47 0.78 -7.47 -20.66
C MET A 47 1.84 -7.96 -19.68
N GLU A 48 3.07 -8.21 -20.14
CA GLU A 48 4.20 -8.60 -19.27
C GLU A 48 4.54 -7.50 -18.26
N THR A 49 4.67 -6.25 -18.71
CA THR A 49 4.97 -5.10 -17.83
C THR A 49 3.84 -4.86 -16.83
N ALA A 50 2.61 -4.97 -17.31
CA ALA A 50 1.44 -4.70 -16.51
C ALA A 50 1.18 -5.83 -15.48
N GLN A 51 1.48 -7.08 -15.84
CA GLN A 51 1.53 -8.21 -14.91
C GLN A 51 2.62 -8.00 -13.85
N HIS A 52 3.79 -7.50 -14.25
CA HIS A 52 4.86 -7.18 -13.31
C HIS A 52 4.42 -6.17 -12.24
N TYR A 53 3.66 -5.13 -12.60
CA TYR A 53 3.07 -4.22 -11.60
C TYR A 53 2.14 -4.92 -10.63
N LYS A 54 1.27 -5.80 -11.13
CA LYS A 54 0.37 -6.59 -10.28
C LYS A 54 1.14 -7.47 -9.28
N ASP A 55 2.21 -8.11 -9.74
CA ASP A 55 3.05 -8.97 -8.90
C ASP A 55 3.77 -8.15 -7.81
N GLN A 56 4.27 -6.96 -8.15
CA GLN A 56 4.88 -6.05 -7.17
C GLN A 56 3.88 -5.58 -6.10
N ILE A 57 2.67 -5.20 -6.50
CA ILE A 57 1.59 -4.82 -5.57
C ILE A 57 1.26 -5.99 -4.63
N GLN A 58 1.18 -7.21 -5.15
CA GLN A 58 0.92 -8.41 -4.36
C GLN A 58 2.05 -8.73 -3.37
N ALA A 59 3.31 -8.56 -3.79
CA ALA A 59 4.47 -8.74 -2.93
C ALA A 59 4.45 -7.74 -1.77
N TYR A 60 4.18 -6.47 -2.05
CA TYR A 60 4.07 -5.42 -1.04
C TYR A 60 2.92 -5.68 -0.04
N LYS A 61 1.76 -6.15 -0.52
CA LYS A 61 0.65 -6.56 0.35
C LYS A 61 1.05 -7.69 1.31
N SER A 62 1.79 -8.68 0.79
CA SER A 62 2.30 -9.81 1.60
C SER A 62 3.32 -9.35 2.63
N GLN A 63 4.16 -8.37 2.28
CA GLN A 63 5.10 -7.74 3.20
C GLN A 63 4.38 -6.98 4.32
N LEU A 64 3.35 -6.19 3.99
CA LEU A 64 2.53 -5.49 4.99
C LEU A 64 1.85 -6.47 5.94
N ALA A 65 1.28 -7.57 5.42
CA ALA A 65 0.68 -8.61 6.25
C ALA A 65 1.70 -9.24 7.22
N THR A 66 2.89 -9.56 6.71
CA THR A 66 3.97 -10.13 7.53
C THR A 66 4.43 -9.15 8.61
N ALA A 67 4.66 -7.89 8.26
CA ALA A 67 5.11 -6.85 9.18
C ALA A 67 4.08 -6.52 10.28
N THR A 68 2.83 -6.89 10.06
CA THR A 68 1.73 -6.62 10.98
C THR A 68 1.24 -7.85 11.74
N GLY A 69 1.82 -9.03 11.47
CA GLY A 69 1.43 -10.28 12.12
C GLY A 69 0.11 -10.87 11.60
N VAL A 70 -0.39 -10.37 10.46
CA VAL A 70 -1.62 -10.83 9.84
C VAL A 70 -1.37 -12.18 9.17
N ARG A 71 -2.06 -13.23 9.66
CA ARG A 71 -2.00 -14.57 9.06
C ARG A 71 -2.91 -14.73 7.84
N ASP A 72 -4.10 -14.14 7.88
CA ASP A 72 -5.06 -14.20 6.78
C ASP A 72 -5.26 -12.82 6.14
N ILE A 73 -4.68 -12.68 4.95
CA ILE A 73 -4.72 -11.46 4.14
C ILE A 73 -6.16 -11.15 3.70
N ALA A 74 -7.00 -12.16 3.45
CA ALA A 74 -8.37 -11.96 2.96
C ALA A 74 -9.28 -11.47 4.08
N ASP A 75 -9.24 -12.11 5.25
CA ASP A 75 -9.97 -11.64 6.43
C ASP A 75 -9.53 -10.25 6.85
N PHE A 76 -8.24 -9.96 6.70
CA PHE A 76 -7.70 -8.63 6.93
C PHE A 76 -8.24 -7.59 5.95
N VAL A 77 -8.30 -7.89 4.64
CA VAL A 77 -8.91 -6.99 3.65
C VAL A 77 -10.33 -6.64 4.07
N GLU A 78 -11.13 -7.65 4.44
CA GLU A 78 -12.54 -7.44 4.76
C GLU A 78 -12.71 -6.67 6.07
N GLN A 79 -11.84 -6.90 7.06
CA GLN A 79 -11.82 -6.12 8.29
C GLN A 79 -11.39 -4.67 8.04
N ALA A 80 -10.30 -4.45 7.31
CA ALA A 80 -9.78 -3.10 7.01
C ALA A 80 -10.68 -2.30 6.05
N LYS A 81 -11.63 -2.96 5.39
CA LYS A 81 -12.54 -2.34 4.43
C LYS A 81 -13.31 -1.20 5.08
N SER A 82 -13.30 -0.06 4.42
CA SER A 82 -13.89 1.20 4.89
C SER A 82 -13.04 1.99 5.89
N LEU A 83 -11.84 1.52 6.29
CA LEU A 83 -10.96 2.29 7.16
C LEU A 83 -10.61 3.64 6.53
N LYS A 84 -10.32 3.66 5.22
CA LYS A 84 -10.13 4.88 4.42
C LYS A 84 -11.32 5.82 4.54
N SER A 85 -12.53 5.30 4.35
CA SER A 85 -13.75 6.10 4.44
C SER A 85 -13.96 6.67 5.85
N ASP A 86 -13.70 5.87 6.88
CA ASP A 86 -13.85 6.32 8.26
C ASP A 86 -12.77 7.33 8.65
N LEU A 87 -11.53 7.17 8.19
CA LEU A 87 -10.48 8.18 8.35
C LEU A 87 -10.86 9.50 7.68
N GLU A 88 -11.44 9.46 6.49
CA GLU A 88 -11.95 10.67 5.82
C GLU A 88 -13.05 11.37 6.62
N LYS A 89 -13.89 10.64 7.36
CA LYS A 89 -14.89 11.25 8.27
C LYS A 89 -14.26 11.94 9.48
N LEU A 90 -13.06 11.51 9.89
CA LEU A 90 -12.32 12.16 10.98
C LEU A 90 -11.53 13.39 10.50
N ARG A 91 -11.32 13.52 9.19
CA ARG A 91 -10.55 14.59 8.58
C ARG A 91 -11.28 15.93 8.75
N LYS A 92 -10.61 16.92 9.34
CA LYS A 92 -11.15 18.28 9.40
C LYS A 92 -11.20 18.88 7.98
N PRO A 93 -12.13 19.81 7.68
CA PRO A 93 -12.14 20.52 6.41
C PRO A 93 -10.76 21.10 6.08
N GLY A 94 -10.23 20.77 4.90
CA GLY A 94 -8.91 21.24 4.44
C GLY A 94 -7.69 20.52 5.02
N GLN A 95 -7.83 19.65 6.03
CA GLN A 95 -6.71 18.88 6.60
C GLN A 95 -6.26 17.79 5.63
N ALA A 96 -4.97 17.63 5.34
CA ALA A 96 -4.53 16.49 4.53
C ALA A 96 -4.63 15.16 5.31
N LEU A 97 -4.92 14.05 4.62
CA LEU A 97 -4.95 12.72 5.24
C LEU A 97 -3.61 12.39 5.92
N ASN A 98 -2.50 12.81 5.31
CA ASN A 98 -1.17 12.66 5.89
C ASN A 98 -1.04 13.35 7.26
N ASP A 99 -1.61 14.55 7.40
CA ASP A 99 -1.55 15.31 8.65
C ASP A 99 -2.44 14.69 9.72
N LEU A 100 -3.60 14.14 9.34
CA LEU A 100 -4.46 13.37 10.25
C LEU A 100 -3.72 12.14 10.79
N LEU A 101 -3.07 11.38 9.92
CA LEU A 101 -2.34 10.16 10.29
C LEU A 101 -1.13 10.45 11.18
N LEU A 102 -0.44 11.58 10.99
CA LEU A 102 0.67 12.00 11.84
C LEU A 102 0.21 12.59 13.19
N SER A 103 -0.90 13.33 13.20
CA SER A 103 -1.42 13.94 14.43
C SER A 103 -2.22 12.98 15.30
N GLY A 104 -2.71 11.85 14.77
CA GLY A 104 -3.57 10.91 15.49
C GLY A 104 -5.03 11.35 15.62
N GLY A 105 -5.42 12.39 14.89
CA GLY A 105 -6.74 12.99 15.01
C GLY A 105 -6.98 13.66 16.37
N SER A 106 -8.24 13.92 16.67
CA SER A 106 -8.64 14.41 18.00
C SER A 106 -8.61 13.26 19.00
N SER A 107 -8.38 13.57 20.28
CA SER A 107 -8.32 12.58 21.37
C SER A 107 -9.49 11.58 21.29
N GLY A 108 -9.19 10.28 21.32
CA GLY A 108 -10.18 9.20 21.28
C GLY A 108 -10.65 8.76 19.88
N GLN A 109 -10.40 9.52 18.82
CA GLN A 109 -10.87 9.15 17.48
C GLN A 109 -10.12 7.94 16.91
N PHE A 110 -8.79 7.91 17.07
CA PHE A 110 -7.98 6.78 16.64
C PHE A 110 -8.17 5.56 17.55
N ASP A 111 -8.58 5.76 18.81
CA ASP A 111 -8.97 4.67 19.71
C ASP A 111 -10.23 3.97 19.21
N ALA A 112 -11.25 4.74 18.80
CA ALA A 112 -12.47 4.19 18.24
C ALA A 112 -12.22 3.42 16.92
N LEU A 113 -11.32 3.92 16.06
CA LEU A 113 -10.89 3.18 14.87
C LEU A 113 -10.17 1.90 15.25
N TYR A 114 -9.20 1.98 16.16
CA TYR A 114 -8.44 0.83 16.61
C TYR A 114 -9.36 -0.27 17.18
N GLU A 115 -10.32 0.09 18.03
CA GLU A 115 -11.31 -0.84 18.60
C GLU A 115 -12.32 -1.39 17.57
N LYS A 116 -12.69 -0.60 16.57
CA LYS A 116 -13.61 -1.05 15.51
C LYS A 116 -12.93 -2.10 14.63
N TYR A 117 -11.68 -1.85 14.30
CA TYR A 117 -10.98 -2.65 13.30
C TYR A 117 -10.23 -3.83 13.95
N LYS A 118 -9.73 -3.70 15.19
CA LYS A 118 -8.99 -4.73 15.97
C LYS A 118 -7.91 -5.52 15.22
N ILE A 119 -7.52 -5.03 14.04
CA ILE A 119 -6.74 -5.82 13.07
C ILE A 119 -5.30 -6.04 13.52
N PHE A 120 -4.88 -5.35 14.58
CA PHE A 120 -3.56 -5.47 15.17
C PHE A 120 -3.63 -5.21 16.66
N ASP A 121 -4.05 -6.20 17.45
CA ASP A 121 -3.90 -6.18 18.91
C ASP A 121 -2.42 -6.36 19.32
N THR A 122 -1.56 -5.52 18.74
CA THR A 122 -0.10 -5.54 18.85
C THR A 122 0.40 -4.40 19.73
N CYS A 123 -0.46 -3.44 20.07
CA CYS A 123 -0.10 -2.29 20.88
C CYS A 123 -0.28 -2.62 22.36
N ASN A 124 0.83 -2.89 23.06
CA ASN A 124 0.79 -3.15 24.50
C ASN A 124 0.27 -1.93 25.27
N THR A 125 -0.94 -2.05 25.82
CA THR A 125 -1.64 -1.00 26.57
C THR A 125 -1.09 -0.79 27.98
N ALA A 126 -0.18 -1.65 28.46
CA ALA A 126 0.47 -1.50 29.78
C ALA A 126 1.54 -0.39 29.81
N GLN A 127 1.89 0.21 28.67
CA GLN A 127 2.83 1.34 28.59
C GLN A 127 2.11 2.70 28.65
N SER A 128 2.88 3.79 28.77
CA SER A 128 2.35 5.15 28.87
C SER A 128 1.33 5.47 27.75
N GLY A 129 0.32 6.27 28.06
CA GLY A 129 -0.77 6.60 27.11
C GLY A 129 -0.27 7.21 25.79
N SER A 130 0.84 7.97 25.83
CA SER A 130 1.48 8.52 24.62
C SER A 130 2.15 7.45 23.76
N TYR A 131 2.83 6.46 24.35
CA TYR A 131 3.40 5.32 23.62
C TYR A 131 2.32 4.46 22.95
N ALA A 132 1.20 4.24 23.64
CA ALA A 132 0.07 3.51 23.08
C ALA A 132 -0.55 4.25 21.87
N ASN A 133 -0.67 5.58 21.94
CA ASN A 133 -1.16 6.41 20.83
C ASN A 133 -0.21 6.37 19.62
N VAL A 134 1.09 6.54 19.88
CA VAL A 134 2.25 6.01 19.14
C VAL A 134 1.94 4.84 18.20
N CYS A 135 1.79 3.70 18.87
CA CYS A 135 1.57 2.41 18.24
C CYS A 135 0.26 2.35 17.44
N LYS A 136 -0.84 2.91 17.96
CA LYS A 136 -2.14 2.96 17.26
C LYS A 136 -2.05 3.70 15.94
N GLN A 137 -1.34 4.84 15.90
CA GLN A 137 -1.11 5.59 14.66
C GLN A 137 -0.35 4.74 13.62
N GLN A 138 0.68 4.00 14.03
CA GLN A 138 1.45 3.14 13.12
C GLN A 138 0.62 1.97 12.61
N VAL A 139 -0.16 1.34 13.48
CA VAL A 139 -1.12 0.31 13.12
C VAL A 139 -2.10 0.84 12.07
N ILE A 140 -2.73 1.98 12.32
CA ILE A 140 -3.68 2.60 11.39
C ILE A 140 -2.99 2.96 10.08
N ASN A 141 -1.77 3.50 10.12
CA ASN A 141 -0.95 3.80 8.95
C ASN A 141 -0.67 2.56 8.09
N LYS A 142 -0.44 1.38 8.69
CA LYS A 142 -0.25 0.13 7.93
C LYS A 142 -1.57 -0.40 7.36
N ALA A 143 -2.67 -0.37 8.12
CA ALA A 143 -3.96 -0.83 7.61
C ALA A 143 -4.49 0.01 6.46
N ILE A 144 -4.40 1.34 6.55
CA ILE A 144 -4.85 2.20 5.45
C ILE A 144 -4.05 1.95 4.18
N GLN A 145 -2.74 1.70 4.31
CA GLN A 145 -1.90 1.36 3.15
C GLN A 145 -2.25 0.03 2.54
N PHE A 146 -2.58 -0.95 3.38
CA PHE A 146 -3.01 -2.24 2.91
C PHE A 146 -4.35 -2.15 2.17
N GLU A 147 -5.35 -1.46 2.73
CA GLU A 147 -6.65 -1.25 2.08
C GLU A 147 -6.48 -0.54 0.72
N GLN A 148 -5.68 0.53 0.68
CA GLN A 148 -5.38 1.26 -0.57
C GLN A 148 -4.63 0.39 -1.59
N THR A 149 -3.70 -0.45 -1.13
CA THR A 149 -2.96 -1.40 -1.98
C THR A 149 -3.89 -2.46 -2.56
N ASP A 150 -4.82 -3.00 -1.76
CA ASP A 150 -5.82 -3.97 -2.22
C ASP A 150 -6.79 -3.35 -3.25
N GLU A 151 -7.28 -2.14 -3.00
CA GLU A 151 -8.11 -1.39 -3.94
C GLU A 151 -7.38 -1.17 -5.28
N THR A 152 -6.11 -0.75 -5.23
CA THR A 152 -5.27 -0.57 -6.42
C THR A 152 -5.05 -1.89 -7.15
N GLN A 153 -4.76 -2.98 -6.44
CA GLN A 153 -4.55 -4.30 -7.04
C GLN A 153 -5.77 -4.75 -7.86
N LYS A 154 -6.98 -4.51 -7.34
CA LYS A 154 -8.24 -4.83 -8.02
C LYS A 154 -8.41 -4.00 -9.29
N GLN A 155 -8.17 -2.69 -9.21
CA GLN A 155 -8.26 -1.79 -10.37
C GLN A 155 -7.21 -2.13 -11.45
N VAL A 156 -5.97 -2.40 -11.04
CA VAL A 156 -4.91 -2.89 -11.94
C VAL A 156 -5.35 -4.19 -12.61
N SER A 157 -5.84 -5.16 -11.85
CA SER A 157 -6.30 -6.45 -12.39
C SER A 157 -7.46 -6.30 -13.38
N GLN A 158 -8.38 -5.38 -13.12
CA GLN A 158 -9.48 -5.07 -14.04
C GLN A 158 -8.95 -4.47 -15.35
N ILE A 159 -8.10 -3.44 -15.26
CA ILE A 159 -7.53 -2.79 -16.44
C ILE A 159 -6.70 -3.77 -17.27
N LEU A 160 -5.97 -4.69 -16.64
CA LEU A 160 -5.28 -5.78 -17.30
C LEU A 160 -6.22 -6.68 -18.10
N GLY A 161 -7.34 -7.09 -17.50
CA GLY A 161 -8.35 -7.90 -18.17
C GLY A 161 -8.97 -7.19 -19.37
N GLU A 162 -9.25 -5.89 -19.22
CA GLU A 162 -9.78 -5.04 -20.31
C GLU A 162 -8.77 -4.88 -21.44
N ILE A 163 -7.49 -4.63 -21.14
CA ILE A 163 -6.41 -4.55 -22.14
C ILE A 163 -6.30 -5.88 -22.89
N ASN A 164 -6.26 -7.02 -22.19
CA ASN A 164 -6.19 -8.33 -22.83
C ASN A 164 -7.40 -8.59 -23.76
N SER A 165 -8.60 -8.20 -23.34
CA SER A 165 -9.82 -8.32 -24.15
C SER A 165 -9.75 -7.44 -25.41
N LEU A 166 -9.41 -6.16 -25.26
CA LEU A 166 -9.25 -5.23 -26.38
C LEU A 166 -8.16 -5.70 -27.33
N SER A 167 -7.05 -6.21 -26.79
CA SER A 167 -5.96 -6.78 -27.56
C SER A 167 -6.43 -7.96 -28.42
N ASN A 168 -7.14 -8.92 -27.85
CA ASN A 168 -7.65 -10.05 -28.63
C ASN A 168 -8.61 -9.61 -29.75
N ARG A 169 -9.40 -8.54 -29.51
CA ARG A 169 -10.27 -7.97 -30.55
C ARG A 169 -9.50 -7.30 -31.69
N VAL A 170 -8.43 -6.56 -31.40
CA VAL A 170 -7.58 -5.98 -32.44
C VAL A 170 -6.97 -7.07 -33.32
N ALA A 171 -6.48 -8.16 -32.72
CA ALA A 171 -5.90 -9.28 -33.47
C ALA A 171 -6.89 -9.98 -34.42
N GLN A 172 -8.19 -9.91 -34.12
CA GLN A 172 -9.26 -10.56 -34.88
C GLN A 172 -9.99 -9.62 -35.84
N SER A 173 -9.86 -8.31 -35.66
CA SER A 173 -10.56 -7.33 -36.49
C SER A 173 -9.96 -7.30 -37.90
N LYS A 174 -10.86 -7.24 -38.88
CA LYS A 174 -10.52 -7.11 -40.31
C LYS A 174 -10.76 -5.68 -40.82
N ASP A 175 -11.37 -4.84 -39.99
CA ASP A 175 -11.69 -3.46 -40.30
C ASP A 175 -10.64 -2.53 -39.68
N SER A 176 -9.99 -1.73 -40.52
CA SER A 176 -8.91 -0.85 -40.08
C SER A 176 -9.39 0.24 -39.13
N LYS A 177 -10.65 0.70 -39.26
CA LYS A 177 -11.22 1.73 -38.40
C LYS A 177 -11.60 1.18 -37.02
N GLU A 178 -12.24 0.02 -36.95
CA GLU A 178 -12.51 -0.67 -35.69
C GLU A 178 -11.20 -0.94 -34.95
N SER A 179 -10.18 -1.39 -35.67
CA SER A 179 -8.90 -1.69 -35.07
C SER A 179 -8.21 -0.43 -34.50
N GLN A 180 -8.34 0.72 -35.17
CA GLN A 180 -7.84 2.02 -34.68
C GLN A 180 -8.56 2.44 -33.40
N ASP A 181 -9.89 2.30 -33.35
CA ASP A 181 -10.68 2.64 -32.17
C ASP A 181 -10.32 1.76 -30.96
N LEU A 182 -10.09 0.46 -31.21
CA LEU A 182 -9.65 -0.48 -30.19
C LEU A 182 -8.24 -0.16 -29.68
N ALA A 183 -7.32 0.20 -30.58
CA ALA A 183 -5.97 0.57 -30.20
C ALA A 183 -5.95 1.90 -29.41
N ASN A 184 -6.76 2.89 -29.78
CA ASN A 184 -6.95 4.12 -28.99
C ASN A 184 -7.50 3.81 -27.59
N SER A 185 -8.42 2.85 -27.47
CA SER A 185 -8.95 2.40 -26.18
C SER A 185 -7.87 1.75 -25.31
N ILE A 186 -7.01 0.90 -25.90
CA ILE A 186 -5.85 0.31 -25.22
C ILE A 186 -4.91 1.42 -24.73
N GLN A 187 -4.64 2.44 -25.54
CA GLN A 187 -3.78 3.58 -25.17
C GLN A 187 -4.33 4.33 -23.95
N LEU A 188 -5.64 4.52 -23.86
CA LEU A 188 -6.24 5.16 -22.70
C LEU A 188 -6.10 4.29 -21.44
N LYS A 189 -6.41 2.99 -21.54
CA LYS A 189 -6.28 2.03 -20.43
C LYS A 189 -4.83 1.94 -19.94
N SER A 190 -3.91 2.06 -20.87
CA SER A 190 -2.48 2.17 -20.63
C SER A 190 -2.10 3.34 -19.71
N VAL A 191 -2.56 4.54 -20.07
CA VAL A 191 -2.32 5.76 -19.28
C VAL A 191 -2.97 5.64 -17.90
N MET A 192 -4.17 5.07 -17.83
CA MET A 192 -4.85 4.81 -16.56
C MET A 192 -4.04 3.87 -15.65
N LEU A 193 -3.52 2.77 -16.20
CA LEU A 193 -2.68 1.82 -15.46
C LEU A 193 -1.41 2.50 -14.91
N ASN A 194 -0.71 3.26 -15.75
CA ASN A 194 0.51 3.97 -15.35
C ASN A 194 0.21 4.99 -14.25
N THR A 195 -0.92 5.70 -14.34
CA THR A 195 -1.35 6.67 -13.35
C THR A 195 -1.66 6.00 -12.02
N LEU A 196 -2.42 4.91 -12.01
CA LEU A 196 -2.74 4.16 -10.78
C LEU A 196 -1.49 3.61 -10.11
N THR A 197 -0.57 3.05 -10.89
CA THR A 197 0.69 2.51 -10.37
C THR A 197 1.55 3.62 -9.78
N THR A 198 1.67 4.75 -10.48
CA THR A 198 2.42 5.92 -9.97
C THR A 198 1.81 6.46 -8.68
N GLN A 199 0.47 6.57 -8.63
CA GLN A 199 -0.24 7.01 -7.43
C GLN A 199 0.00 6.08 -6.24
N TRP A 200 -0.04 4.77 -6.49
CA TRP A 200 0.26 3.76 -5.48
C TRP A 200 1.71 3.84 -5.00
N GLU A 201 2.70 3.96 -5.89
CA GLU A 201 4.09 4.15 -5.49
C GLU A 201 4.29 5.38 -4.60
N MET A 202 3.62 6.49 -4.94
CA MET A 202 3.67 7.70 -4.14
C MET A 202 3.00 7.50 -2.77
N SER A 203 1.87 6.77 -2.71
CA SER A 203 1.17 6.49 -1.45
C SER A 203 2.01 5.61 -0.53
N VAL A 204 2.70 4.60 -1.09
CA VAL A 204 3.64 3.74 -0.38
C VAL A 204 4.80 4.55 0.17
N LYS A 205 5.49 5.35 -0.66
CA LYS A 205 6.60 6.21 -0.23
C LYS A 205 6.18 7.18 0.87
N ALA A 206 4.96 7.74 0.78
CA ALA A 206 4.42 8.61 1.81
C ALA A 206 4.18 7.87 3.13
N ALA A 207 3.68 6.62 3.08
CA ALA A 207 3.53 5.81 4.29
C ALA A 207 4.84 5.45 4.95
N GLU A 208 5.84 5.06 4.19
CA GLU A 208 7.16 4.71 4.73
C GLU A 208 7.78 5.90 5.44
N LYS A 209 7.62 7.10 4.87
CA LYS A 209 8.04 8.35 5.53
C LYS A 209 7.28 8.58 6.84
N ARG A 210 5.95 8.42 6.84
CA ARG A 210 5.13 8.51 8.07
C ARG A 210 5.60 7.51 9.11
N GLU A 211 5.82 6.26 8.71
CA GLU A 211 6.26 5.19 9.60
C GLU A 211 7.59 5.52 10.26
N LYS A 212 8.56 6.07 9.52
CA LYS A 212 9.85 6.50 10.06
C LYS A 212 9.70 7.62 11.10
N VAL A 213 8.80 8.58 10.86
CA VAL A 213 8.52 9.66 11.80
C VAL A 213 7.90 9.10 13.08
N LEU A 214 6.88 8.26 12.96
CA LEU A 214 6.20 7.64 14.09
C LEU A 214 7.14 6.73 14.90
N GLU A 215 8.02 5.98 14.24
CA GLU A 215 9.00 5.15 14.92
C GLU A 215 10.03 5.99 15.71
N ALA A 216 10.52 7.09 15.13
CA ALA A 216 11.42 8.00 15.82
C ALA A 216 10.75 8.63 17.06
N GLU A 217 9.47 8.98 16.95
CA GLU A 217 8.68 9.48 18.07
C GLU A 217 8.48 8.42 19.16
N ARG A 218 8.15 7.19 18.76
CA ARG A 218 8.02 6.05 19.68
C ARG A 218 9.32 5.82 20.46
N VAL A 219 10.48 5.79 19.79
CA VAL A 219 11.80 5.63 20.44
C VAL A 219 12.08 6.77 21.43
N LYS A 220 11.75 8.01 21.06
CA LYS A 220 11.90 9.17 21.95
C LYS A 220 11.05 9.03 23.21
N LEU A 221 9.78 8.64 23.07
CA LEU A 221 8.86 8.42 24.19
C LEU A 221 9.32 7.27 25.08
N TRP A 222 9.79 6.17 24.48
CA TRP A 222 10.36 5.05 25.21
C TRP A 222 11.56 5.48 26.06
N ASN A 223 12.52 6.20 25.48
CA ASN A 223 13.69 6.69 26.20
C ASN A 223 13.30 7.65 27.35
N GLN A 224 12.33 8.53 27.13
CA GLN A 224 11.81 9.41 28.18
C GLN A 224 11.18 8.61 29.32
N GLN A 225 10.41 7.56 29.01
CA GLN A 225 9.79 6.70 30.00
C GLN A 225 10.84 5.92 30.84
N GLN A 226 11.96 5.52 30.23
CA GLN A 226 13.06 4.88 30.96
C GLN A 226 13.77 5.87 31.91
N LEU A 227 13.93 7.13 31.50
CA LEU A 227 14.55 8.18 32.34
C LEU A 227 13.69 8.58 33.53
N THR A 228 12.37 8.47 33.42
CA THR A 228 11.41 8.85 34.49
C THR A 228 10.90 7.65 35.28
N ALA A 229 11.34 6.43 34.95
CA ALA A 229 10.99 5.24 35.68
C ALA A 229 11.55 5.32 37.12
N PRO A 230 10.75 5.04 38.16
CA PRO A 230 11.24 5.02 39.51
C PRO A 230 12.37 3.99 39.64
N THR A 231 13.54 4.44 40.08
CA THR A 231 14.64 3.53 40.41
C THR A 231 14.18 2.64 41.56
N VAL A 232 14.19 1.32 41.35
CA VAL A 232 13.96 0.37 42.44
C VAL A 232 15.07 0.60 43.44
N ASP A 233 14.72 1.11 44.62
CA ASP A 233 15.65 1.18 45.73
C ASP A 233 15.92 -0.25 46.18
N LEU A 234 17.09 -0.78 45.82
CA LEU A 234 17.49 -2.16 46.14
C LEU A 234 17.99 -2.30 47.59
N ASN A 235 17.82 -1.27 48.43
CA ASN A 235 18.24 -1.25 49.83
C ASN A 235 17.07 -1.35 50.83
N SER A 236 16.13 -2.27 50.61
CA SER A 236 15.11 -2.65 51.60
C SER A 236 15.18 -4.13 51.95
#